data_AF-A0ABD2GY03-F1
#
_entry.id   AF-A0ABD2GY03-F1
#
_cell.length_a   1.000
_cell.length_b   1.000
_cell.length_c   1.000
_cell.angle_alpha   90.00
_cell.angle_beta   90.00
_cell.angle_gamma   90.00
#
_symmetry.space_group_name_H-M   'P 1'
#
loop_
_entity.id
_entity.type
_entity.pdbx_description
1 polymer ?
#
loop_
_entity_poly.entity_id
_entity_poly.type
_entity_poly.pdbx_seq_one_letter_code
_entity_poly.pdbx_strand_id
1 'polypeptide(L)'
;MGDAAMECFGPAAVYLRKPERERLEAQTTPFDAKSAYFVTEPAEMFLKGKLVKKEGGKATVETLCGKTITVKDTEIFPMNPPKYDKIEDMAMMTHLSEPSVLYNLKERYAAWMIYTYSGLFCVTVNQGRRLDLKTFGA
;
A
#
# COMPACT_ATOMS: atom_id res chain seq x y z
N MET A 1 -13.65 5.50 13.35
CA MET A 1 -14.36 4.22 13.53
C MET A 1 -13.39 3.24 14.15
N GLY A 2 -13.60 2.91 15.42
CA GLY A 2 -12.78 1.94 16.17
C GLY A 2 -13.30 0.52 16.00
N ASP A 3 -12.66 -0.43 16.69
CA ASP A 3 -12.90 -1.87 16.56
C ASP A 3 -14.36 -2.29 16.86
N ALA A 4 -15.08 -1.54 17.69
CA ALA A 4 -16.49 -1.78 18.02
C ALA A 4 -17.42 -1.80 16.78
N ALA A 5 -17.10 -1.04 15.73
CA ALA A 5 -17.87 -1.04 14.49
C ALA A 5 -17.66 -2.33 13.66
N MET A 6 -16.65 -3.13 13.98
CA MET A 6 -16.32 -4.36 13.28
C MET A 6 -16.85 -5.63 13.96
N GLU A 7 -17.37 -5.52 15.19
CA GLU A 7 -17.88 -6.66 15.96
C GLU A 7 -19.03 -7.40 15.24
N CYS A 8 -19.87 -6.67 14.50
CA CYS A 8 -20.97 -7.25 13.72
C CYS A 8 -20.51 -8.19 12.59
N PHE A 9 -19.25 -8.13 12.18
CA PHE A 9 -18.67 -9.01 11.14
C PHE A 9 -18.00 -10.27 11.72
N GLY A 10 -17.93 -10.41 13.06
CA GLY A 10 -17.40 -11.59 13.72
C GLY A 10 -16.01 -12.02 13.22
N PRO A 11 -15.78 -13.32 12.93
CA PRO A 11 -14.49 -13.82 12.43
C PRO A 11 -14.03 -13.19 11.11
N ALA A 12 -14.95 -12.64 10.32
CA ALA A 12 -14.63 -12.03 9.03
C ALA A 12 -14.06 -10.61 9.15
N ALA A 13 -14.18 -9.97 10.32
CA ALA A 13 -13.71 -8.60 10.58
C ALA A 13 -12.24 -8.41 10.16
N VAL A 14 -11.39 -9.40 10.44
CA VAL A 14 -9.94 -9.38 10.15
C VAL A 14 -9.63 -9.32 8.65
N TYR A 15 -10.53 -9.81 7.80
CA TYR A 15 -10.41 -9.77 6.33
C TYR A 15 -10.99 -8.48 5.73
N LEU A 16 -11.75 -7.71 6.50
CA LEU A 16 -12.36 -6.44 6.06
C LEU A 16 -11.51 -5.25 6.50
N ARG A 17 -11.10 -5.22 7.77
CA ARG A 17 -10.31 -4.15 8.36
C ARG A 17 -9.37 -4.71 9.43
N LYS A 18 -8.13 -4.20 9.45
CA LYS A 18 -7.18 -4.55 10.53
C LYS A 18 -7.59 -3.94 11.87
N PRO A 19 -7.30 -4.63 12.99
CA PRO A 19 -7.53 -4.10 14.33
C PRO A 19 -6.92 -2.70 14.50
N GLU A 20 -7.54 -1.86 15.30
CA GLU A 20 -7.11 -0.49 15.56
C GLU A 20 -5.66 -0.44 16.03
N ARG A 21 -5.26 -1.39 16.88
CA ARG A 21 -3.87 -1.54 17.34
C ARG A 21 -2.88 -1.67 16.18
N GLU A 22 -3.09 -2.60 15.25
CA GLU A 22 -2.21 -2.79 14.10
C GLU A 22 -2.18 -1.55 13.20
N ARG A 23 -3.33 -0.87 13.05
CA ARG A 23 -3.42 0.37 12.26
C ARG A 23 -2.63 1.51 12.90
N LEU A 24 -2.65 1.62 14.23
CA LEU A 24 -1.89 2.62 14.97
C LEU A 24 -0.39 2.31 14.91
N GLU A 25 0.00 1.06 15.12
CA GLU A 25 1.40 0.62 15.01
C GLU A 25 1.96 0.94 13.61
N ALA A 26 1.23 0.60 12.55
CA ALA A 26 1.60 0.93 11.17
C ALA A 26 1.74 2.44 10.95
N GLN A 27 0.80 3.25 11.46
CA GLN A 27 0.83 4.71 11.37
C GLN A 27 2.01 5.36 12.08
N THR A 28 2.50 4.76 13.17
CA THR A 28 3.64 5.26 13.94
C THR A 28 5.00 4.88 13.37
N THR A 29 5.03 4.09 12.30
CA THR A 29 6.30 3.66 11.66
C THR A 29 7.10 4.87 11.20
N PRO A 30 8.41 4.94 11.50
CA PRO A 30 9.26 6.04 11.03
C PRO A 30 9.22 6.17 9.51
N PHE A 31 8.90 7.36 9.02
CA PHE A 31 8.82 7.64 7.59
C PHE A 31 9.41 9.00 7.28
N ASP A 32 10.37 9.02 6.36
CA ASP A 32 10.95 10.25 5.85
C ASP A 32 10.40 10.53 4.44
N ALA A 33 9.44 11.44 4.36
CA ALA A 33 8.80 11.83 3.11
C ALA A 33 9.78 12.42 2.08
N LYS A 34 10.95 12.92 2.51
CA LYS A 34 11.94 13.50 1.60
C LYS A 34 12.83 12.45 0.95
N SER A 35 12.91 11.26 1.53
CA SER A 35 13.77 10.18 1.00
C SER A 35 13.00 8.93 0.61
N ALA A 36 11.75 8.73 1.05
CA ALA A 36 10.95 7.58 0.68
C ALA A 36 10.37 7.70 -0.75
N TYR A 37 10.92 6.91 -1.68
CA TYR A 37 10.53 6.89 -3.09
C TYR A 37 10.35 5.47 -3.61
N PHE A 38 9.46 5.31 -4.57
CA PHE A 38 9.42 4.17 -5.48
C PHE A 38 10.37 4.42 -6.64
N VAL A 39 11.07 3.37 -7.06
CA VAL A 39 11.96 3.38 -8.22
C VAL A 39 11.51 2.30 -9.21
N THR A 40 11.57 2.59 -10.50
CA THR A 40 11.29 1.59 -11.54
C THR A 40 12.40 0.56 -11.61
N GLU A 41 12.03 -0.72 -11.74
CA GLU A 41 12.97 -1.83 -11.89
C GLU A 41 12.45 -2.82 -12.94
N PRO A 42 13.28 -3.32 -13.87
CA PRO A 42 12.78 -4.12 -14.99
C PRO A 42 12.14 -5.47 -14.64
N ALA A 43 12.47 -6.06 -13.49
CA ALA A 43 12.00 -7.39 -13.10
C ALA A 43 10.73 -7.34 -12.22
N GLU A 44 10.64 -6.37 -11.30
CA GLU A 44 9.53 -6.21 -10.35
C GLU A 44 8.64 -4.99 -10.63
N MET A 45 8.85 -4.30 -11.77
CA MET A 45 8.26 -3.03 -12.19
C MET A 45 8.59 -1.85 -11.27
N PHE A 46 8.26 -1.93 -9.99
CA PHE A 46 8.47 -0.87 -9.01
C PHE A 46 8.96 -1.42 -7.67
N LEU A 47 10.02 -0.83 -7.13
CA LEU A 47 10.59 -1.17 -5.83
C LEU A 47 10.51 0.01 -4.87
N LYS A 48 10.27 -0.27 -3.59
CA LYS A 48 10.41 0.71 -2.51
C LYS A 48 11.89 0.96 -2.23
N GLY A 49 12.26 2.22 -2.01
CA GLY A 49 13.63 2.58 -1.66
C GLY A 49 13.77 3.97 -1.06
N LYS A 50 15.02 4.26 -0.70
CA LYS A 50 15.44 5.53 -0.15
C LYS A 50 16.24 6.31 -1.19
N LEU A 51 15.82 7.52 -1.52
CA LEU A 51 16.57 8.43 -2.36
C LEU A 51 17.87 8.81 -1.66
N VAL A 52 18.99 8.44 -2.29
CA VAL A 52 20.34 8.74 -1.82
C VAL A 52 20.84 10.04 -2.41
N LYS A 53 20.61 10.23 -3.72
CA LYS A 53 21.13 11.39 -4.45
C LYS A 53 20.23 11.72 -5.64
N LYS A 54 20.07 13.01 -5.92
CA LYS A 54 19.44 13.52 -7.14
C LYS A 54 20.34 14.58 -7.76
N GLU A 55 20.93 14.30 -8.91
CA GLU A 55 21.87 15.19 -9.61
C GLU A 55 21.81 14.98 -11.12
N GLY A 56 21.94 16.05 -11.91
CA GLY A 56 22.05 15.96 -13.37
C GLY A 56 20.85 15.30 -14.07
N GLY A 57 19.63 15.46 -13.54
CA GLY A 57 18.41 14.83 -14.08
C GLY A 57 18.29 13.33 -13.78
N LYS A 58 19.17 12.78 -12.93
CA LYS A 58 19.13 11.39 -12.48
C LYS A 58 18.90 11.31 -10.99
N ALA A 59 18.24 10.25 -10.56
CA ALA A 59 18.00 9.91 -9.16
C ALA A 59 18.62 8.55 -8.85
N THR A 60 19.35 8.48 -7.74
CA THR A 60 19.94 7.25 -7.19
C THR A 60 19.13 6.86 -5.97
N VAL A 61 18.46 5.71 -6.04
CA VAL A 61 17.61 5.17 -4.99
C VAL A 61 18.19 3.84 -4.50
N GLU A 62 18.38 3.73 -3.20
CA GLU A 62 18.75 2.48 -2.54
C GLU A 62 17.46 1.71 -2.18
N THR A 63 17.23 0.60 -2.87
CA THR A 63 16.05 -0.24 -2.63
C THR A 63 16.12 -0.95 -1.28
N LEU A 64 14.96 -1.30 -0.71
CA LEU A 64 14.90 -2.08 0.54
C LEU A 64 15.53 -3.48 0.40
N CYS A 65 15.73 -3.96 -0.83
CA CYS A 65 16.41 -5.22 -1.13
C CYS A 65 17.95 -5.10 -1.12
N GLY A 66 18.49 -3.93 -0.76
CA GLY A 66 19.94 -3.66 -0.72
C GLY A 66 20.58 -3.37 -2.08
N LYS A 67 19.78 -3.21 -3.15
CA LYS A 67 20.27 -2.82 -4.48
C LYS A 67 20.19 -1.31 -4.66
N THR A 68 21.23 -0.70 -5.22
CA THR A 68 21.22 0.72 -5.61
C THR A 68 20.88 0.84 -7.09
N ILE A 69 19.82 1.59 -7.39
CA ILE A 69 19.31 1.80 -8.74
C ILE A 69 19.42 3.27 -9.10
N THR A 70 19.98 3.57 -10.27
CA THR A 70 20.07 4.94 -10.80
C THR A 70 19.22 5.05 -12.05
N VAL A 71 18.17 5.86 -11.96
CA VAL A 71 17.20 6.09 -13.03
C VAL A 71 17.06 7.58 -13.31
N LYS A 72 16.24 7.95 -14.29
CA LYS A 72 15.89 9.36 -14.50
C LYS A 72 15.03 9.86 -13.35
N ASP A 73 15.07 11.16 -13.09
CA ASP A 73 14.27 11.73 -12.01
C ASP A 73 12.76 11.70 -12.26
N THR A 74 12.34 11.48 -13.51
CA THR A 74 10.95 11.22 -13.92
C THR A 74 10.49 9.78 -13.65
N GLU A 75 11.42 8.87 -13.32
CA GLU A 75 11.18 7.44 -13.10
C GLU A 75 11.18 7.07 -11.61
N ILE A 76 11.22 8.09 -10.74
CA ILE A 76 11.03 7.93 -9.30
C ILE A 76 9.69 8.56 -8.88
N PHE A 77 9.00 7.93 -7.94
CA PHE A 77 7.70 8.39 -7.47
C PHE A 77 7.71 8.53 -5.94
N PRO A 78 7.22 9.64 -5.37
CA PRO A 78 7.19 9.80 -3.92
C PRO A 78 6.26 8.76 -3.28
N MET A 79 6.66 8.24 -2.12
CA MET A 79 5.84 7.32 -1.35
C MET A 79 4.80 8.08 -0.51
N ASN A 80 3.63 7.47 -0.31
CA ASN A 80 2.68 7.97 0.68
C ASN A 80 3.18 7.67 2.11
N PRO A 81 2.88 8.55 3.08
CA PRO A 81 3.13 8.25 4.49
C PRO A 81 2.42 6.96 4.95
N PRO A 82 2.94 6.26 5.99
CA PRO A 82 2.38 4.99 6.48
C PRO A 82 0.92 5.07 6.93
N LYS A 83 0.41 6.27 7.22
CA LYS A 83 -1.02 6.49 7.50
C LYS A 83 -1.94 6.12 6.34
N TYR A 84 -1.42 6.06 5.12
CA TYR A 84 -2.14 5.65 3.92
C TYR A 84 -1.88 4.17 3.56
N ASP A 85 -1.10 3.45 4.35
CA ASP A 85 -0.89 2.02 4.13
C ASP A 85 -2.21 1.28 4.32
N LYS A 86 -2.53 0.43 3.34
CA LYS A 86 -3.75 -0.40 3.32
C LYS A 86 -5.02 0.43 3.47
N ILE A 87 -5.04 1.65 2.93
CA ILE A 87 -6.25 2.46 2.96
C ILE A 87 -7.40 1.77 2.23
N GLU A 88 -8.60 1.93 2.74
CA GLU A 88 -9.82 1.35 2.16
C GLU A 88 -10.19 2.02 0.85
N ASP A 89 -9.97 3.33 0.73
CA ASP A 89 -10.19 4.10 -0.48
C ASP A 89 -8.88 4.74 -0.95
N MET A 90 -8.39 4.30 -2.10
CA MET A 90 -7.17 4.81 -2.71
C MET A 90 -7.31 6.26 -3.18
N ALA A 91 -8.53 6.75 -3.44
CA ALA A 91 -8.75 8.15 -3.80
C ALA A 91 -8.41 9.12 -2.65
N MET A 92 -8.27 8.62 -1.41
CA MET A 92 -7.90 9.41 -0.25
C MET A 92 -6.38 9.55 -0.06
N MET A 93 -5.55 8.89 -0.89
CA MET A 93 -4.10 9.02 -0.85
C MET A 93 -3.62 10.41 -1.30
N THR A 94 -2.51 10.89 -0.74
CA THR A 94 -1.90 12.16 -1.18
C THR A 94 -1.23 12.05 -2.55
N HIS A 95 -0.55 10.93 -2.79
CA HIS A 95 0.15 10.65 -4.04
C HIS A 95 -0.51 9.46 -4.74
N LEU A 96 -1.40 9.75 -5.69
CA LEU A 96 -2.06 8.74 -6.50
C LEU A 96 -1.21 8.42 -7.75
N SER A 97 -0.06 7.78 -7.52
CA SER A 97 0.82 7.27 -8.57
C SER A 97 0.57 5.78 -8.81
N GLU A 98 0.92 5.29 -10.00
CA GLU A 98 0.84 3.88 -10.36
C GLU A 98 1.50 2.93 -9.32
N PRO A 99 2.75 3.18 -8.84
CA PRO A 99 3.33 2.36 -7.79
C PRO A 99 2.57 2.44 -6.46
N SER A 100 2.01 3.60 -6.09
CA SER A 100 1.22 3.71 -4.85
C SER A 100 -0.03 2.83 -4.88
N VAL A 101 -0.73 2.80 -6.01
CA VAL A 101 -1.90 1.94 -6.21
C VAL A 101 -1.51 0.46 -6.17
N LEU A 102 -0.45 0.09 -6.91
CA LEU A 102 0.04 -1.28 -6.97
C LEU A 102 0.44 -1.80 -5.58
N TYR A 103 1.20 -1.02 -4.82
CA TYR A 103 1.65 -1.43 -3.49
C TYR A 103 0.51 -1.50 -2.47
N ASN A 104 -0.47 -0.60 -2.53
CA ASN A 104 -1.63 -0.68 -1.65
C ASN A 104 -2.43 -1.96 -1.91
N LEU A 105 -2.67 -2.31 -3.18
CA LEU A 105 -3.33 -3.55 -3.55
C LEU A 105 -2.52 -4.78 -3.12
N LYS A 106 -1.20 -4.79 -3.35
CA LYS A 106 -0.29 -5.87 -2.95
C LYS A 106 -0.31 -6.10 -1.44
N GLU A 107 -0.26 -5.03 -0.65
CA GLU A 107 -0.26 -5.12 0.81
C GLU A 107 -1.62 -5.51 1.38
N ARG A 108 -2.72 -5.00 0.81
CA ARG A 108 -4.08 -5.41 1.20
C ARG A 108 -4.31 -6.88 0.88
N TYR A 109 -3.86 -7.33 -0.30
CA TYR A 109 -3.92 -8.72 -0.69
C TYR A 109 -3.10 -9.63 0.22
N ALA A 110 -1.86 -9.27 0.55
CA ALA A 110 -1.02 -10.01 1.50
C ALA A 110 -1.64 -10.10 2.90
N ALA A 111 -2.43 -9.08 3.26
CA ALA A 111 -3.18 -9.02 4.51
C ALA A 111 -4.57 -9.67 4.44
N TRP A 112 -4.89 -10.37 3.33
CA TRP A 112 -6.16 -11.05 3.05
C TRP A 112 -7.39 -10.13 2.91
N MET A 113 -7.18 -8.85 2.62
CA MET A 113 -8.23 -7.88 2.35
C MET A 113 -8.43 -7.74 0.83
N ILE A 114 -9.48 -8.37 0.30
CA ILE A 114 -9.70 -8.44 -1.16
C ILE A 114 -10.42 -7.24 -1.75
N TYR A 115 -11.14 -6.48 -0.92
CA TYR A 115 -11.93 -5.33 -1.35
C TYR A 115 -11.13 -4.05 -1.09
N THR A 116 -10.97 -3.23 -2.13
CA THR A 116 -10.36 -1.91 -2.03
C THR A 116 -11.14 -0.94 -2.91
N TYR A 117 -11.56 0.18 -2.35
CA TYR A 117 -12.19 1.24 -3.11
C TYR A 117 -11.15 2.11 -3.81
N SER A 118 -11.53 2.63 -4.97
CA SER A 118 -10.81 3.63 -5.74
C SER A 118 -11.81 4.70 -6.14
N GLY A 119 -12.16 5.56 -5.18
CA GLY A 119 -13.26 6.51 -5.29
C GLY A 119 -14.60 5.78 -5.49
N LEU A 120 -15.21 5.96 -6.65
CA LEU A 120 -16.49 5.34 -7.01
C LEU A 120 -16.39 3.86 -7.38
N PHE A 121 -15.18 3.36 -7.65
CA PHE A 121 -14.99 1.98 -8.11
C PHE A 121 -14.62 1.05 -6.95
N CYS A 122 -15.18 -0.16 -6.94
CA CYS A 122 -14.77 -1.23 -6.04
C CYS A 122 -13.83 -2.20 -6.79
N VAL A 123 -12.57 -2.26 -6.36
CA VAL A 123 -11.57 -3.19 -6.86
C VAL A 123 -11.59 -4.45 -6.01
N THR A 124 -11.80 -5.60 -6.64
CA THR A 124 -11.73 -6.91 -5.98
C THR A 124 -10.59 -7.72 -6.59
N VAL A 125 -9.64 -8.16 -5.77
CA VAL A 125 -8.53 -9.01 -6.23
C VAL A 125 -8.87 -10.48 -5.97
N ASN A 126 -8.89 -11.30 -7.02
CA ASN A 126 -9.17 -12.72 -6.92
C ASN A 126 -7.99 -13.46 -6.26
N GLN A 127 -8.25 -14.20 -5.18
CA GLN A 127 -7.22 -14.93 -4.43
C GLN A 127 -6.84 -16.28 -5.02
N GLY A 128 -7.55 -16.76 -6.05
CA GLY A 128 -7.43 -18.13 -6.54
C GLY A 128 -7.80 -19.21 -5.50
N ARG A 129 -8.19 -18.80 -4.28
CA ARG A 129 -8.57 -19.62 -3.14
C ARG A 129 -9.88 -19.06 -2.57
N ARG A 130 -10.78 -19.95 -2.13
CA ARG A 130 -12.12 -19.58 -1.65
C ARG A 130 -12.01 -18.92 -0.26
N LEU A 131 -12.39 -17.65 -0.17
CA LEU A 131 -12.72 -16.99 1.09
C LEU A 131 -14.19 -17.28 1.42
N ASP A 132 -14.46 -17.80 2.61
CA ASP A 132 -15.82 -18.02 3.11
C ASP A 132 -16.43 -16.70 3.59
N LEU A 133 -16.71 -15.80 2.64
CA LEU A 133 -17.46 -14.56 2.86
C LEU A 133 -18.99 -14.77 2.77
N LYS A 134 -19.45 -16.00 2.49
CA LYS A 134 -20.85 -16.31 2.19
C LYS A 134 -21.80 -16.36 3.40
N THR A 135 -21.36 -16.01 4.60
CA THR A 135 -22.21 -16.05 5.80
C THR A 135 -22.97 -14.74 6.06
N PHE A 136 -22.90 -13.73 5.18
CA PHE A 136 -23.53 -12.42 5.39
C PHE A 136 -24.53 -12.04 4.29
N GLY A 137 -25.41 -12.99 3.93
CA GLY A 137 -26.49 -12.75 2.98
C GLY A 137 -27.78 -13.42 3.40
N ALA A 138 -28.40 -12.94 4.48
CA ALA A 138 -29.83 -12.92 4.76
C ALA A 138 -30.11 -11.99 5.95
#